data_AF-Q6MGX2-F1
#
_entry.id   AF-Q6MGX2-F1
#
_cell.length_a   1.000
_cell.length_b   1.000
_cell.length_c   1.000
_cell.angle_alpha   90.00
_cell.angle_beta   90.00
_cell.angle_gamma   90.00
#
_symmetry.space_group_name_H-M   'P 1'
#
loop_
_entity.id
_entity.type
_entity.pdbx_description
1 polymer ?
#
loop_
_entity_poly.entity_id
_entity_poly.type
_entity_poly.pdbx_seq_one_letter_code
_entity_poly.pdbx_strand_id
1 'polypeptide(L)' 'MAQADKKQVALEKLVDELMKDQPSRQLVKQLTNELGMPYSLDPMTQINTVLQSMNTVYLRSNRRKDLEG' A
#
# COMPACT_ATOMS: atom_id res chain seq x y z
N MET A 1 16.24 -0.12 11.26
CA MET A 1 15.18 -0.61 10.36
C MET A 1 14.94 0.47 9.32
N ALA A 2 15.27 0.19 8.05
CA ALA A 2 15.20 1.20 7.00
C ALA A 2 13.74 1.59 6.76
N GLN A 3 13.51 2.86 6.37
CA GLN A 3 12.17 3.41 6.19
C GLN A 3 11.35 2.66 5.11
N ALA A 4 12.02 1.95 4.21
CA ALA A 4 11.42 1.09 3.20
C ALA A 4 10.72 -0.15 3.81
N ASP A 5 11.35 -0.81 4.79
CA ASP A 5 10.78 -1.99 5.46
C ASP A 5 9.46 -1.65 6.17
N LYS A 6 9.38 -0.46 6.79
CA LYS A 6 8.16 -0.02 7.49
C LYS A 6 6.97 0.18 6.55
N LYS A 7 7.19 0.76 5.38
CA LYS A 7 6.13 0.97 4.38
C LYS A 7 5.68 -0.34 3.76
N GLN A 8 6.59 -1.28 3.56
CA GLN A 8 6.24 -2.61 3.06
C GLN A 8 5.34 -3.35 4.07
N VAL A 9 5.72 -3.37 5.35
CA VAL A 9 4.93 -4.00 6.41
C VAL A 9 3.54 -3.36 6.56
N ALA A 10 3.45 -2.02 6.48
CA ALA A 10 2.17 -1.33 6.54
C ALA A 10 1.26 -1.66 5.33
N LEU A 11 1.85 -1.82 4.15
CA LEU A 11 1.13 -2.21 2.93
C LEU A 11 0.64 -3.66 3.00
N GLU A 12 1.45 -4.58 3.50
CA GLU A 12 1.04 -5.98 3.74
C GLU A 12 -0.14 -6.06 4.71
N LYS A 13 -0.07 -5.32 5.83
CA LYS A 13 -1.18 -5.23 6.79
C LYS A 13 -2.45 -4.64 6.17
N LEU A 14 -2.31 -3.66 5.29
CA LEU A 14 -3.45 -3.03 4.62
C LEU A 14 -4.13 -4.01 3.66
N VAL A 15 -3.36 -4.77 2.90
CA VAL A 15 -3.90 -5.79 1.99
C VAL A 15 -4.56 -6.91 2.78
N ASP A 16 -3.94 -7.39 3.86
CA ASP A 16 -4.53 -8.41 4.74
C ASP A 16 -5.87 -7.95 5.30
N GLU A 17 -5.96 -6.72 5.81
CA GLU A 17 -7.19 -6.16 6.34
C GLU A 17 -8.29 -6.06 5.27
N LEU A 18 -7.96 -5.66 4.04
CA LEU A 18 -8.90 -5.54 2.93
C LEU A 18 -9.41 -6.90 2.41
N MET A 19 -8.67 -7.99 2.65
CA MET A 19 -9.06 -9.35 2.25
C MET A 19 -9.93 -10.06 3.30
N LYS A 20 -10.17 -9.43 4.46
CA LYS A 20 -11.07 -9.97 5.48
C LYS A 20 -12.53 -9.88 5.03
N ASP A 21 -13.34 -10.82 5.50
CA ASP A 21 -14.79 -10.81 5.30
C ASP A 21 -15.44 -9.50 5.80
N GLN A 22 -14.92 -8.97 6.92
CA GLN A 22 -15.31 -7.69 7.49
C GLN A 22 -14.09 -6.80 7.72
N PRO A 23 -13.69 -6.00 6.72
CA PRO A 23 -12.54 -5.11 6.84
C PRO A 23 -12.83 -3.95 7.81
N SER A 24 -11.93 -3.71 8.75
CA SER A 24 -11.99 -2.58 9.67
C SER A 24 -11.68 -1.28 8.96
N ARG A 25 -12.71 -0.47 8.72
CA ARG A 25 -12.59 0.85 8.09
C ARG A 25 -11.62 1.78 8.81
N GLN A 26 -11.55 1.71 10.14
CA GLN A 26 -10.60 2.50 10.92
C GLN A 26 -9.16 2.08 10.63
N LEU A 27 -8.88 0.78 10.59
CA LEU A 27 -7.53 0.28 10.37
C LEU A 27 -7.09 0.55 8.92
N VAL A 28 -7.96 0.30 7.95
CA VAL A 28 -7.73 0.65 6.54
C VAL A 28 -7.37 2.13 6.40
N LYS A 29 -8.18 3.02 6.99
CA LYS A 29 -7.93 4.47 6.95
C LYS A 29 -6.58 4.86 7.58
N GLN A 30 -6.25 4.28 8.74
CA GLN A 30 -4.98 4.54 9.42
C GLN A 30 -3.79 4.11 8.55
N LEU A 31 -3.81 2.89 8.01
CA LEU A 31 -2.74 2.35 7.18
C LEU A 31 -2.61 3.10 5.85
N THR A 32 -3.73 3.48 5.21
CA THR A 32 -3.67 4.33 4.00
C THR A 32 -3.03 5.68 4.28
N ASN A 33 -3.34 6.30 5.43
CA ASN A 33 -2.75 7.58 5.80
C ASN A 33 -1.25 7.44 6.11
N GLU A 34 -0.84 6.38 6.80
CA GLU A 34 0.57 6.07 7.07
C GLU A 34 1.38 5.88 5.79
N LEU A 35 0.75 5.31 4.77
CA LEU A 35 1.36 5.07 3.45
C LEU A 35 1.27 6.29 2.52
N GLY A 36 0.57 7.36 2.92
CA GLY A 36 0.33 8.54 2.08
C GLY A 36 -0.59 8.28 0.89
N MET A 37 -1.48 7.29 1.01
CA MET A 37 -2.48 6.93 0.01
C MET A 37 -3.80 7.66 0.25
N PRO A 38 -4.54 8.03 -0.81
CA PRO A 38 -5.89 8.53 -0.67
C PRO A 38 -6.81 7.43 -0.14
N TYR A 39 -7.65 7.77 0.85
CA TYR A 39 -8.67 6.89 1.38
C TYR A 39 -10.00 7.12 0.66
N SER A 40 -10.68 6.03 0.30
CA SER A 40 -12.04 6.05 -0.26
C SER A 40 -13.00 5.21 0.60
N LEU A 41 -14.24 5.69 0.71
CA LEU A 41 -15.34 4.93 1.29
C LEU A 41 -15.86 3.84 0.34
N ASP A 42 -15.62 3.99 -0.95
CA ASP A 42 -15.97 3.00 -1.97
C ASP A 42 -14.91 1.88 -1.98
N PRO A 43 -15.29 0.62 -1.70
CA PRO A 43 -14.35 -0.49 -1.59
C PRO A 43 -13.55 -0.74 -2.87
N MET A 44 -14.19 -0.62 -4.03
CA MET A 44 -13.53 -0.85 -5.32
C MET A 44 -12.48 0.24 -5.61
N THR A 45 -12.80 1.50 -5.33
CA THR A 45 -11.87 2.63 -5.43
C THR A 45 -10.70 2.47 -4.45
N GLN A 46 -10.99 2.00 -3.23
CA GLN A 46 -9.97 1.76 -2.21
C GLN A 46 -9.01 0.64 -2.64
N ILE A 47 -9.52 -0.48 -3.15
CA ILE A 47 -8.71 -1.59 -3.65
C ILE A 47 -7.86 -1.15 -4.84
N ASN A 48 -8.44 -0.45 -5.82
CA ASN A 48 -7.70 0.07 -6.98
C ASN A 48 -6.57 1.01 -6.56
N THR A 49 -6.82 1.88 -5.59
CA THR A 49 -5.79 2.78 -5.04
C THR A 49 -4.63 1.99 -4.42
N VAL A 50 -4.93 0.97 -3.60
CA VAL A 50 -3.90 0.14 -2.97
C VAL A 50 -3.09 -0.62 -4.01
N LEU A 51 -3.71 -1.20 -5.03
CA LEU A 51 -3.02 -1.90 -6.12
C LEU A 51 -2.10 -0.96 -6.93
N GLN A 52 -2.53 0.26 -7.22
CA GLN A 52 -1.69 1.26 -7.90
C GLN A 52 -0.49 1.68 -7.03
N SER A 53 -0.69 1.80 -5.73
CA SER A 53 0.39 2.12 -4.79
C SER A 53 1.38 0.96 -4.61
N MET A 54 0.93 -0.30 -4.66
CA MET A 54 1.82 -1.48 -4.69
C MET A 54 2.77 -1.41 -5.87
N ASN A 55 2.27 -1.09 -7.07
CA ASN A 55 3.13 -0.89 -8.24
C ASN A 55 4.19 0.20 -8.00
N THR A 56 3.85 1.26 -7.27
CA THR A 56 4.81 2.35 -7.01
C THR A 56 5.86 1.97 -5.97
N VAL A 57 5.48 1.25 -4.91
CA VAL A 57 6.36 0.82 -3.82
C VAL A 57 7.29 -0.31 -4.27
N TYR A 58 6.78 -1.32 -4.97
CA TYR A 58 7.56 -2.48 -5.41
C TYR A 58 8.36 -2.20 -6.71
N LEU A 59 7.83 -1.43 -7.67
CA LEU A 59 8.52 -1.23 -8.96
C LEU A 59 9.55 -0.10 -8.93
N ARG A 60 9.46 0.89 -8.04
CA ARG A 60 10.54 1.90 -7.91
C ARG A 60 11.85 1.29 -7.39
N SER A 61 11.77 0.21 -6.62
CA SER A 61 12.94 -0.55 -6.19
C SER A 61 13.60 -1.32 -7.35
N ASN A 62 12.87 -1.62 -8.42
CA ASN A 62 13.38 -2.36 -9.58
C ASN A 62 13.87 -1.47 -10.73
N ARG A 63 13.56 -0.17 -10.73
CA ARG A 63 13.90 0.74 -11.86
C ARG A 63 15.25 1.46 -11.74
N ARG A 64 16.01 1.23 -10.67
CA ARG A 64 17.32 1.87 -10.46
C ARG A 64 18.53 0.98 -10.74
N LYS A 65 18.33 -0.29 -11.14
CA LYS A 65 19.46 -1.20 -11.39
C LYS A 65 19.81 -1.41 -12.87
N ASP A 66 18.98 -0.91 -13.78
CA ASP A 66 19.12 -1.17 -15.23
C ASP A 66 19.41 0.09 -16.07
N LEU A 67 19.79 1.23 -15.45
CA LEU A 67 20.12 2.48 -16.17
C LEU A 67 21.52 3.04 -15.88
N GLU A 68 22.41 2.23 -15.30
CA GLU A 68 23.86 2.49 -15.35
C GLU A 68 24.51 1.44 -16.25
N GLY A 69 24.59 1.75 -17.54
CA GLY A 69 25.29 1.00 -18.57
C GLY A 69 25.72 1.94 -19.69
#